data_AF-A0A7X7AQL5-F1
#
_entry.id   AF-A0A7X7AQL5-F1
#
_cell.length_a   1.000
_cell.length_b   1.000
_cell.length_c   1.000
_cell.angle_alpha   90.00
_cell.angle_beta   90.00
_cell.angle_gamma   90.00
#
_symmetry.space_group_name_H-M   'P 1'
#
loop_
_entity.id
_entity.type
_entity.pdbx_description
1 polymer ?
#
loop_
_entity_poly.entity_id
_entity_poly.type
_entity_poly.pdbx_seq_one_letter_code
_entity_poly.pdbx_strand_id
1 'polypeptide(L)' 'MSIINVRMNEKEKELIKKFAETRGSSMSDVMKQAVFSLIEDEIDLDIYNQAILRENEKTYTHNQILKELEIE' A
#
# COMPACT_ATOMS: atom_id res chain seq x y z
N MET A 1 -19.93 -15.22 -4.03
CA MET A 1 -19.67 -13.81 -4.40
C MET A 1 -20.26 -12.94 -3.30
N SER A 2 -19.46 -12.07 -2.71
CA SER A 2 -19.92 -11.08 -1.73
C SER A 2 -20.17 -9.75 -2.44
N ILE A 3 -21.25 -9.05 -2.07
CA ILE A 3 -21.64 -7.78 -2.67
C ILE A 3 -21.46 -6.69 -1.61
N ILE A 4 -20.82 -5.59 -2.00
CA ILE A 4 -20.66 -4.40 -1.16
C ILE A 4 -21.45 -3.27 -1.82
N ASN A 5 -22.40 -2.70 -1.10
CA ASN A 5 -23.17 -1.54 -1.54
C ASN A 5 -22.59 -0.28 -0.91
N VAL A 6 -22.10 0.64 -1.75
CA VAL A 6 -21.56 1.93 -1.30
C VAL A 6 -22.50 3.03 -1.77
N ARG A 7 -22.91 3.90 -0.85
CA ARG A 7 -23.69 5.10 -1.19
C ARG A 7 -22.77 6.15 -1.78
N MET A 8 -23.17 6.70 -2.92
CA MET A 8 -22.43 7.75 -3.62
C MET A 8 -23.41 8.78 -4.16
N ASN A 9 -22.98 10.03 -4.29
CA ASN A 9 -23.68 11.01 -5.11
C ASN A 9 -23.27 10.88 -6.59
N GLU A 10 -24.02 11.54 -7.47
CA GLU A 10 -23.78 11.43 -8.93
C GLU A 10 -22.40 11.92 -9.35
N LYS A 11 -21.86 12.97 -8.70
CA LYS A 11 -20.53 13.51 -9.03
C LYS A 11 -19.42 12.53 -8.66
N GLU A 12 -19.49 11.93 -7.48
CA GLU A 12 -18.52 10.92 -7.03
C GLU A 12 -18.54 9.70 -7.95
N LYS A 13 -19.74 9.24 -8.29
CA LYS A 13 -19.93 8.10 -9.20
C LYS A 13 -19.31 8.38 -10.58
N GLU A 14 -19.58 9.56 -11.15
CA GLU A 14 -19.05 9.95 -12.45
C GLU A 14 -17.51 10.07 -12.42
N LEU A 15 -16.96 10.63 -11.34
CA LEU A 15 -15.51 10.78 -11.18
C LEU A 15 -14.80 9.42 -11.14
N ILE A 16 -15.27 8.50 -10.29
CA ILE A 16 -14.67 7.16 -10.17
C ILE A 16 -14.84 6.38 -11.48
N LYS A 17 -16.00 6.50 -12.15
CA LYS A 17 -16.24 5.85 -13.44
C LYS A 17 -15.23 6.30 -14.50
N LYS A 18 -15.04 7.62 -14.66
CA LYS A 18 -14.06 8.17 -15.62
C LYS A 18 -12.63 7.76 -15.27
N PHE A 19 -12.28 7.72 -13.98
CA PHE A 19 -10.97 7.25 -13.54
C PHE A 19 -10.73 5.77 -13.85
N ALA A 20 -11.75 4.93 -13.70
CA ALA A 20 -11.66 3.51 -14.06
C ALA A 20 -11.51 3.34 -15.58
N GLU A 21 -12.27 4.11 -16.37
CA GLU A 21 -12.22 4.10 -17.84
C GLU A 21 -10.83 4.48 -18.38
N THR A 22 -10.15 5.49 -17.81
CA THR A 22 -8.80 5.88 -18.25
C THR A 22 -7.75 4.81 -17.98
N ARG A 23 -8.03 3.85 -17.10
CA ARG A 23 -7.16 2.73 -16.76
C ARG A 23 -7.60 1.40 -17.37
N GLY A 24 -8.69 1.40 -18.15
CA GLY A 24 -9.27 0.17 -18.70
C GLY A 24 -9.77 -0.81 -17.63
N SER A 25 -10.14 -0.31 -16.45
CA SER A 25 -10.62 -1.12 -15.31
C SER A 25 -12.09 -0.84 -14.98
N SER A 26 -12.70 -1.68 -14.13
CA SER A 26 -14.04 -1.41 -13.62
C SER A 26 -14.01 -0.52 -12.37
N MET A 27 -15.12 0.16 -12.07
CA MET A 27 -15.27 0.89 -10.81
C MET A 27 -15.02 -0.01 -9.59
N SER A 28 -15.46 -1.27 -9.64
CA SER A 28 -15.23 -2.22 -8.55
C SER A 28 -13.76 -2.57 -8.38
N ASP A 29 -12.96 -2.57 -9.45
CA ASP A 29 -11.52 -2.80 -9.36
C ASP A 29 -10.81 -1.63 -8.69
N VAL A 30 -11.16 -0.40 -9.07
CA VAL A 30 -10.65 0.81 -8.43
C VAL A 30 -11.01 0.84 -6.93
N MET A 31 -12.26 0.53 -6.59
CA MET A 31 -12.70 0.51 -5.18
C MET A 31 -11.96 -0.58 -4.38
N LYS A 32 -11.76 -1.79 -4.93
CA LYS A 32 -10.97 -2.83 -4.28
C LYS A 32 -9.53 -2.38 -4.06
N GLN A 33 -8.89 -1.81 -5.09
CA GLN A 33 -7.51 -1.32 -4.99
C GLN A 33 -7.38 -0.25 -3.91
N ALA A 34 -8.28 0.74 -3.88
CA ALA A 34 -8.25 1.78 -2.87
C ALA A 34 -8.37 1.21 -1.44
N VAL A 35 -9.26 0.23 -1.23
CA VAL A 35 -9.40 -0.42 0.08
C VAL A 35 -8.15 -1.21 0.46
N PHE A 36 -7.55 -1.96 -0.47
CA PHE A 36 -6.32 -2.70 -0.19
C PHE A 36 -5.15 -1.78 0.11
N SER A 37 -5.00 -0.66 -0.59
CA SER A 37 -3.96 0.32 -0.30
C SER A 37 -4.10 0.92 1.11
N LEU A 38 -5.32 1.20 1.57
CA LEU A 38 -5.53 1.68 2.94
C LEU A 38 -5.14 0.61 3.99
N ILE A 39 -5.45 -0.66 3.72
CA ILE A 39 -5.06 -1.77 4.60
C ILE A 39 -3.54 -1.94 4.61
N GLU A 40 -2.90 -1.82 3.46
CA GLU A 40 -1.44 -1.90 3.30
C GLU A 40 -0.74 -0.78 4.07
N ASP A 41 -1.21 0.47 3.95
CA ASP A 41 -0.68 1.62 4.69
C ASP A 41 -0.70 1.39 6.22
N GLU A 42 -1.78 0.79 6.74
CA GLU A 42 -1.89 0.45 8.16
C GLU A 42 -0.89 -0.66 8.57
N ILE A 43 -0.79 -1.72 7.77
CA ILE A 43 0.13 -2.83 8.02
C ILE A 43 1.58 -2.36 7.96
N ASP A 44 1.93 -1.55 6.97
CA ASP A 44 3.29 -1.01 6.80
C ASP A 44 3.68 -0.14 7.98
N LEU A 45 2.77 0.70 8.48
CA LEU A 45 3.00 1.51 9.66
C LEU A 45 3.21 0.65 10.92
N ASP A 46 2.43 -0.41 11.09
CA ASP A 46 2.59 -1.35 12.20
C ASP A 46 3.92 -2.09 12.14
N ILE A 47 4.34 -2.56 10.97
CA ILE A 47 5.65 -3.21 10.76
C ILE A 47 6.78 -2.23 11.06
N TYR A 48 6.68 -0.99 10.58
CA TYR A 48 7.65 0.07 10.84
C TYR A 48 7.80 0.35 12.34
N ASN A 49 6.68 0.51 13.06
CA ASN A 49 6.69 0.74 14.50
C ASN A 49 7.32 -0.43 15.26
N GLN A 50 7.02 -1.67 14.86
CA GLN A 50 7.66 -2.86 15.43
C GLN A 50 9.17 -2.88 15.16
N ALA A 51 9.60 -2.51 13.95
CA ALA A 51 11.01 -2.47 13.59
C ALA A 51 11.80 -1.45 14.42
N ILE A 52 11.23 -0.25 14.65
CA ILE A 52 11.87 0.77 15.49
C ILE A 52 11.94 0.35 16.96
N LEU A 53 10.90 -0.29 17.49
CA LEU A 53 10.91 -0.78 18.87
C LEU A 53 11.91 -1.93 19.11
N ARG A 54 12.38 -2.59 18.06
CA ARG A 54 13.49 -3.57 18.11
C ARG A 54 14.87 -2.89 18.13
N GLU A 55 14.99 -1.78 18.85
CA GLU A 55 16.14 -0.86 19.00
C GLU A 55 17.47 -1.51 19.50
N ASN A 56 17.59 -2.84 19.48
CA ASN A 56 18.75 -3.61 19.95
C ASN A 56 19.39 -4.53 18.91
N GLU A 57 19.05 -4.41 17.63
CA GLU A 57 19.80 -5.10 16.58
C GLU A 57 21.02 -4.27 16.13
N LYS A 58 22.12 -4.97 15.85
CA LYS A 58 23.39 -4.37 15.40
C LYS A 58 23.14 -3.49 14.18
N THR A 59 23.52 -2.23 14.27
CA THR A 59 23.58 -1.34 13.12
C THR A 59 24.91 -1.53 12.39
N TYR A 60 24.84 -1.60 11.07
CA TYR A 60 26.01 -1.69 10.21
C TYR A 60 26.11 -0.41 9.38
N THR A 61 27.32 0.12 9.27
CA THR A 61 27.66 1.16 8.30
C THR A 61 27.62 0.60 6.88
N HIS A 62 27.51 1.48 5.88
CA HIS A 62 27.50 1.08 4.47
C HIS A 62 28.69 0.18 4.10
N ASN A 63 29.90 0.55 4.53
CA ASN A 63 31.13 -0.23 4.27
C ASN A 63 31.10 -1.62 4.93
N GLN A 64 30.48 -1.77 6.10
CA GLN A 64 30.36 -3.07 6.77
C GLN A 64 29.45 -4.01 5.97
N ILE A 65 28.33 -3.50 5.46
CA ILE A 65 27.41 -4.29 4.61
C ILE A 65 28.04 -4.63 3.26
N LEU A 66 28.76 -3.70 2.61
CA LEU A 66 29.44 -3.99 1.34
C LEU A 66 30.45 -5.15 1.49
N LYS A 67 31.21 -5.14 2.59
CA LYS A 67 32.15 -6.22 2.91
C LYS A 67 31.45 -7.55 3.24
N GLU A 68 30.31 -7.50 3.93
CA GLU A 68 29.54 -8.70 4.28
C GLU A 68 28.84 -9.34 3.07
N LEU A 69 28.44 -8.53 2.10
CA LEU A 69 27.77 -8.98 0.88
C LEU A 69 28.73 -9.29 -0.28
N GLU A 70 30.04 -9.19 -0.07
CA GLU A 70 31.09 -9.46 -1.08
C GLU A 70 30.93 -8.62 -2.37
N ILE A 71 30.47 -7.36 -2.23
CA ILE A 71 30.27 -6.42 -3.35
C ILE A 71 31.48 -5.48 -3.52
N GLU A 72 32.58 -5.75 -2.80
CA GLU A 72 33.91 -5.14 -2.94
C GLU A 72 35.00 -6.22 -3.00
#